data_AF-A0A7S0WRP8-F1
#
_entry.id   AF-A0A7S0WRP8-F1
#
_cell.length_a   1.000
_cell.length_b   1.000
_cell.length_c   1.000
_cell.angle_alpha   90.00
_cell.angle_beta   90.00
_cell.angle_gamma   90.00
#
_symmetry.space_group_name_H-M   'P 1'
#
loop_
_entity.id
_entity.type
_entity.pdbx_description
1 polymer ?
#
loop_
_entity_poly.entity_id
_entity_poly.type
_entity_poly.pdbx_seq_one_letter_code
_entity_poly.pdbx_strand_id
1 'polypeptide(L)'
;HNLWLHHASIPACSYYSAYAEYCDQSCAMGFCCSNRCYNPPHNAQLNWAQPLALPAPGLLTTTPITVNIPHQFATPANYLVFNSALTGGRKFYVSFRKWV
;
A
#
# COMPACT_ATOMS: atom_id res chain seq x y z
N HIS A 1 19.67 0.66 -8.53
CA HIS A 1 19.22 1.21 -7.24
C HIS A 1 17.70 1.12 -7.19
N ASN A 2 17.12 0.62 -6.09
CA ASN A 2 15.67 0.53 -5.84
C ASN A 2 14.80 -0.34 -6.77
N LEU A 3 15.34 -1.34 -7.48
CA LEU A 3 14.56 -2.30 -8.28
C LEU A 3 13.58 -1.64 -9.30
N TRP A 4 13.95 -0.48 -9.85
CA TRP A 4 13.09 0.31 -10.77
C TRP A 4 11.77 0.79 -10.13
N LEU A 5 11.73 0.91 -8.80
CA LEU A 5 10.58 1.42 -8.06
C LEU A 5 10.66 2.93 -7.85
N HIS A 6 9.51 3.60 -7.99
CA HIS A 6 9.36 5.00 -7.57
C HIS A 6 9.25 5.12 -6.06
N HIS A 7 9.64 6.29 -5.56
CA HIS A 7 9.52 6.63 -4.15
C HIS A 7 8.05 6.72 -3.72
N ALA A 8 7.78 6.32 -2.48
CA ALA A 8 6.49 6.58 -1.86
C ALA A 8 6.47 8.03 -1.37
N SER A 9 5.38 8.73 -1.68
CA SER A 9 5.19 10.14 -1.32
C SER A 9 3.98 10.28 -0.41
N ILE A 10 4.06 11.21 0.55
CA ILE A 10 2.88 11.69 1.27
C ILE A 10 2.49 13.05 0.65
N PRO A 11 1.25 13.21 0.13
CA PRO A 11 0.78 14.50 -0.33
C PRO A 11 0.90 15.56 0.77
N ALA A 12 1.39 16.75 0.41
CA ALA A 12 1.52 17.91 1.30
C ALA A 12 2.42 17.73 2.54
N CYS A 13 3.35 16.77 2.53
CA CYS A 13 4.28 16.58 3.66
C CYS A 13 5.47 17.55 3.70
N SER A 14 5.61 18.41 2.68
CA SER A 14 6.56 19.51 2.67
C SER A 14 5.84 20.81 2.34
N TYR A 15 6.12 21.86 3.10
CA TYR A 15 5.61 23.21 2.83
C TYR A 15 6.00 23.71 1.43
N TYR A 16 7.10 23.21 0.87
CA TYR A 16 7.67 23.64 -0.41
C TYR A 16 7.35 22.74 -1.60
N SER A 17 6.72 21.57 -1.40
CA SER A 17 6.37 20.66 -2.49
C SER A 17 5.10 19.88 -2.19
N ALA A 18 4.19 19.85 -3.16
CA ALA A 18 2.98 19.02 -3.11
C ALA A 18 3.29 17.52 -2.99
N TYR A 19 4.51 17.10 -3.37
CA TYR A 19 4.99 15.73 -3.30
C TYR A 19 6.43 15.72 -2.78
N ALA A 20 6.65 15.23 -1.56
CA ALA A 20 8.00 14.98 -1.06
C ALA A 20 8.23 13.47 -0.89
N GLU A 21 9.22 12.99 -1.66
CA GLU A 21 9.57 11.59 -1.90
C GLU A 21 10.32 10.91 -0.73
N TYR A 22 10.36 11.57 0.44
CA TYR A 22 11.05 11.10 1.65
C TYR A 22 10.22 11.30 2.92
N CYS A 23 8.93 11.58 2.81
CA CYS A 23 8.08 11.74 3.98
C CYS A 23 7.35 10.48 4.40
N ASP A 24 7.25 9.48 3.52
CA ASP A 24 6.56 8.23 3.86
C ASP A 24 7.48 7.36 4.72
N GLN A 25 7.45 7.62 6.02
CA GLN A 25 8.20 6.81 6.95
C GLN A 25 7.74 5.35 6.96
N SER A 26 6.58 4.99 6.42
CA SER A 26 6.01 3.65 6.55
C SER A 26 6.64 2.57 5.66
N CYS A 27 7.52 2.91 4.72
CA CYS A 27 8.13 1.93 3.80
C CYS A 27 9.56 2.27 3.35
N ALA A 28 10.25 1.27 2.78
CA ALA A 28 11.64 1.38 2.32
C ALA A 28 11.85 2.47 1.25
N MET A 29 10.83 2.70 0.43
CA MET A 29 10.86 3.67 -0.67
C MET A 29 10.33 5.04 -0.26
N GLY A 30 9.93 5.23 0.99
CA GLY A 30 9.23 6.43 1.43
C GLY A 30 10.04 7.34 2.35
N PHE A 31 11.03 6.80 3.05
CA PHE A 31 12.04 7.57 3.79
C PHE A 31 13.30 6.73 3.86
N CYS A 32 14.44 7.36 3.64
CA CYS A 32 15.71 6.67 3.63
C CYS A 32 16.13 6.18 5.03
N CYS A 33 17.19 5.36 4.97
CA CYS A 33 18.11 5.01 6.06
C CYS A 33 17.58 4.17 7.23
N SER A 34 16.38 3.60 7.15
CA SER A 34 15.97 2.55 8.08
C SER A 34 15.44 1.34 7.33
N ASN A 35 15.77 0.15 7.85
CA ASN A 35 15.32 -1.13 7.31
C ASN A 35 13.81 -1.23 7.50
N ARG A 36 13.09 -1.01 6.41
CA ARG A 36 11.64 -1.08 6.33
C ARG A 36 11.25 -2.00 5.20
N CYS A 37 10.01 -2.42 5.23
CA CYS A 37 9.45 -3.25 4.16
C CYS A 37 8.93 -2.36 3.03
N TYR A 38 8.84 -2.94 1.84
CA TYR A 38 8.14 -2.30 0.73
C TYR A 38 6.64 -2.18 1.03
N ASN A 39 6.00 -1.15 0.48
CA ASN A 39 4.56 -1.01 0.59
C ASN A 39 3.83 -1.95 -0.38
N PRO A 40 2.51 -2.14 -0.26
CA PRO A 40 1.78 -3.07 -1.12
C PRO A 40 1.86 -2.74 -2.61
N PRO A 41 1.77 -1.46 -3.05
CA PRO A 41 2.04 -1.11 -4.44
C PRO A 41 3.40 -1.61 -4.94
N HIS A 42 4.47 -1.46 -4.15
CA HIS A 42 5.80 -1.95 -4.50
C HIS A 42 5.87 -3.47 -4.55
N ASN A 43 5.32 -4.15 -3.54
CA ASN A 43 5.28 -5.62 -3.53
C ASN A 43 4.46 -6.18 -4.70
N ALA A 44 3.36 -5.52 -5.08
CA ALA A 44 2.57 -5.89 -6.24
C ALA A 44 3.34 -5.69 -7.55
N GLN A 45 4.05 -4.57 -7.72
CA GLN A 45 4.88 -4.32 -8.90
C GLN A 45 6.00 -5.37 -9.06
N LEU A 46 6.58 -5.81 -7.94
CA LEU A 46 7.62 -6.83 -7.92
C LEU A 46 7.09 -8.28 -7.92
N ASN A 47 5.76 -8.46 -7.90
CA ASN A 47 5.12 -9.77 -7.76
C ASN A 47 5.57 -10.56 -6.50
N TRP A 48 5.91 -9.84 -5.42
CA TRP A 48 6.33 -10.42 -4.13
C TRP A 48 5.16 -10.72 -3.19
N ALA A 49 4.00 -10.14 -3.46
CA ALA A 49 2.76 -10.40 -2.75
C ALA A 49 1.58 -10.47 -3.73
N GLN A 50 0.46 -11.01 -3.27
CA GLN A 50 -0.77 -11.20 -4.00
C GLN A 50 -1.94 -10.52 -3.27
N PRO A 51 -2.98 -10.08 -3.99
CA PRO A 51 -4.16 -9.51 -3.36
C PRO A 51 -4.94 -10.59 -2.60
N LEU A 52 -5.44 -10.24 -1.43
CA LEU A 52 -6.40 -11.04 -0.69
C LEU A 52 -7.75 -11.01 -1.43
N ALA A 53 -8.30 -12.18 -1.69
CA ALA A 53 -9.62 -12.32 -2.29
C ALA A 53 -10.70 -11.79 -1.34
N LEU A 54 -11.53 -10.86 -1.81
CA LEU A 54 -12.71 -10.40 -1.08
C LEU A 54 -13.89 -11.34 -1.35
N PRO A 55 -14.72 -11.65 -0.34
CA PRO A 55 -15.99 -12.31 -0.59
C PRO A 55 -16.90 -11.41 -1.46
N ALA A 56 -17.62 -12.01 -2.42
CA ALA A 56 -18.51 -11.29 -3.33
C ALA A 56 -19.82 -10.83 -2.64
N PRO A 57 -20.47 -9.73 -3.08
CA PRO A 57 -20.13 -8.86 -4.21
C PRO A 57 -19.53 -7.53 -3.74
N GLY A 58 -18.22 -7.51 -3.47
CA GLY A 58 -17.41 -6.29 -3.47
C GLY A 58 -17.80 -5.21 -2.45
N LEU A 59 -16.97 -4.17 -2.38
CA LEU A 59 -17.19 -2.95 -1.60
C LEU A 59 -18.36 -2.09 -2.13
N LEU A 60 -19.33 -2.70 -2.84
CA LEU A 60 -20.49 -2.05 -3.45
C LEU A 60 -21.70 -2.00 -2.52
N THR A 61 -21.56 -2.51 -1.29
CA THR A 61 -22.62 -2.50 -0.30
C THR A 61 -22.46 -1.32 0.65
N THR A 62 -23.56 -0.68 1.04
CA THR A 62 -23.58 0.29 2.16
C THR A 62 -23.33 -0.38 3.51
N THR A 63 -23.38 -1.71 3.55
CA THR A 63 -23.04 -2.52 4.71
C THR A 63 -21.53 -2.58 4.90
N PRO A 64 -21.00 -2.21 6.08
CA PRO A 64 -19.59 -2.41 6.40
C PRO A 64 -19.20 -3.89 6.28
N ILE A 65 -18.06 -4.17 5.65
CA ILE A 65 -17.46 -5.49 5.63
C ILE A 65 -16.28 -5.53 6.59
N THR A 66 -16.13 -6.65 7.31
CA THR A 66 -14.95 -6.92 8.13
C THR A 66 -14.06 -7.91 7.41
N VAL A 67 -12.78 -7.57 7.26
CA VAL A 67 -11.79 -8.41 6.59
C VAL A 67 -10.55 -8.50 7.46
N ASN A 68 -10.07 -9.72 7.68
CA ASN A 68 -8.80 -9.96 8.34
C ASN A 68 -7.68 -9.91 7.31
N ILE A 69 -6.80 -8.91 7.43
CA ILE A 69 -5.62 -8.76 6.57
C ILE A 69 -4.43 -9.39 7.27
N PRO A 70 -3.83 -10.46 6.73
CA PRO A 70 -2.63 -11.06 7.30
C PRO A 70 -1.47 -10.06 7.33
N HIS A 71 -0.54 -10.25 8.27
CA HIS A 71 0.71 -9.54 8.25
C HIS A 71 1.48 -9.81 6.95
N GLN A 72 2.17 -8.80 6.40
CA GLN A 72 2.90 -8.89 5.12
C GLN A 72 3.90 -10.05 5.01
N PHE A 73 4.41 -10.59 6.12
CA PHE A 73 5.33 -11.73 6.13
C PHE A 73 4.66 -13.08 6.45
N ALA A 74 3.35 -13.09 6.74
CA ALA A 74 2.65 -14.31 7.12
C ALA A 74 2.24 -15.16 5.91
N THR A 75 1.91 -14.52 4.79
CA THR A 75 1.42 -15.16 3.57
C THR A 75 1.66 -14.27 2.35
N PRO A 76 1.80 -14.81 1.13
CA PRO A 76 1.79 -14.01 -0.09
C PRO A 76 0.52 -13.18 -0.26
N ALA A 77 -0.64 -13.70 0.15
CA ALA A 77 -1.93 -12.99 0.05
C ALA A 77 -2.15 -12.08 1.27
N ASN A 78 -1.63 -10.84 1.21
CA ASN A 78 -1.49 -10.00 2.40
C ASN A 78 -1.91 -8.52 2.24
N TYR A 79 -2.56 -8.17 1.13
CA TYR A 79 -3.10 -6.83 0.94
C TYR A 79 -4.45 -6.86 0.23
N LEU A 80 -5.29 -5.87 0.50
CA LEU A 80 -6.48 -5.58 -0.29
C LEU A 80 -6.15 -4.60 -1.39
N VAL A 81 -6.76 -4.79 -2.56
CA VAL A 81 -6.73 -3.82 -3.65
C VAL A 81 -8.15 -3.58 -4.18
N PHE A 82 -8.51 -2.32 -4.33
CA PHE A 82 -9.81 -1.94 -4.91
C PHE A 82 -9.70 -0.62 -5.66
N ASN A 83 -10.54 -0.45 -6.68
CA ASN A 83 -10.66 0.81 -7.39
C ASN A 83 -11.72 1.67 -6.71
N SER A 84 -11.46 2.95 -6.51
CA SER A 84 -12.46 3.88 -5.97
C SER A 84 -12.85 4.93 -7.00
N ALA A 85 -14.15 5.03 -7.27
CA ALA A 85 -14.73 6.08 -8.10
C ALA A 85 -14.41 7.49 -7.55
N LEU A 86 -14.28 7.62 -6.22
CA LEU A 86 -13.92 8.88 -5.55
C LEU A 86 -12.53 9.42 -5.91
N THR A 87 -11.70 8.59 -6.55
CA THR A 87 -10.35 8.98 -7.00
C THR A 87 -10.15 8.89 -8.50
N GLY A 88 -11.24 8.88 -9.28
CA GLY A 88 -11.17 8.70 -10.72
C GLY A 88 -10.69 7.31 -11.13
N GLY A 89 -11.08 6.28 -10.37
CA GLY A 89 -10.77 4.87 -10.68
C GLY A 89 -9.34 4.43 -10.33
N ARG A 90 -8.61 5.21 -9.53
CA ARG A 90 -7.28 4.81 -9.03
C ARG A 90 -7.39 3.62 -8.08
N LYS A 91 -6.32 2.81 -8.07
CA LYS A 91 -6.16 1.66 -7.17
C LYS A 91 -5.79 2.13 -5.77
N PHE A 92 -6.53 1.67 -4.78
CA PHE A 92 -6.19 1.74 -3.37
C PHE A 92 -5.65 0.41 -2.91
N TYR A 93 -4.60 0.47 -2.10
CA TYR A 93 -4.00 -0.69 -1.48
C TYR A 93 -4.07 -0.54 0.03
N VAL A 94 -4.48 -1.62 0.72
CA VAL A 94 -4.53 -1.65 2.18
C VAL A 94 -3.81 -2.91 2.66
N SER A 95 -2.87 -2.75 3.60
CA SER A 95 -2.12 -3.86 4.16
C SER A 95 -1.85 -3.66 5.65
N PHE A 96 -1.67 -4.76 6.37
CA PHE A 96 -1.16 -4.71 7.74
C PHE A 96 0.35 -4.94 7.78
N ARG A 97 1.08 -3.97 8.32
CA ARG A 97 2.53 -4.03 8.52
C ARG A 97 2.85 -3.77 9.99
N LYS A 98 3.57 -4.69 10.62
CA LYS A 98 4.11 -4.49 11.96
C LYS A 98 5.54 -4.01 11.83
N TRP A 99 5.85 -2.92 12.55
CA TRP A 99 7.22 -2.48 12.74
C TRP A 99 7.97 -3.53 13.57
N VAL A 100 9.08 -4.01 13.03
CA VAL A 100 10.05 -4.85 13.76
C VAL A 100 11.17 -3.98 14.31
#